data_AF-A0A6P4ZSE8-F1
#
_entry.id   AF-A0A6P4ZSE8-F1
#
_cell.length_a   1.000
_cell.length_b   1.000
_cell.length_c   1.000
_cell.angle_alpha   90.00
_cell.angle_beta   90.00
_cell.angle_gamma   90.00
#
_symmetry.space_group_name_H-M   'P 1'
#
loop_
_entity.id
_entity.type
_entity.pdbx_description
1 polymer ?
#
loop_
_entity_poly.entity_id
_entity_poly.type
_entity_poly.pdbx_seq_one_letter_code
_entity_poly.pdbx_strand_id
1 'polypeptide(L)'
;MIVLYVLALISCACAQYTVRDPVFEMMSPQGLRISYTDTNGVNLVGLHFNIDTPLAGVAAGQYNIDIVDKSGGAFVYEDQGITVRPGQTIYYWILVVHNSGGFQKTEQSWTVPSPITTTQATTTRTTAATTTTAAPSGGISGGISGGISGGTSGGTTGGTTGGTTGGTTLTGGTTGGITGGITGGITGGITGGITGGLTGGTTFGIAANCKEYPCDAACDQTVAPCNGLIFEENWDKLDFDRWQHELTMSGGGNWEFQMYVNNRSNSYVRDNTLFIKPTLTSEKFGEAALSSETVDIWGMSPADYCTGNAFWGCSRTGTGTNYINPARSARLRTVNSFAFKYGKIEVEAKLPTGDWLWPAIWMLPKHNSYGQWPASGEIDLMESRGNKNARNSQGESIGVDSMGTTMHWGPYWPVNGYAKTHVTKTLSGETFGDRFHKWGLEWTENDLTFYLDDQEIMKVDPGPGGFWELGEFSQTQGAATHNPWQYSDSKLAPFDHEFYIILNLAVGGTNGFFSDQDTFASGKPWSNESPTAFKDFWMAKNQWYPTWNADVNNGEDAALQVKTIRVWKY
;
A
#
# COMPACT_ATOMS: atom_id res chain seq x y z
N MET A 1 55.65 -57.74 -6.47
CA MET A 1 56.54 -56.60 -6.20
C MET A 1 55.72 -55.34 -6.40
N ILE A 2 55.45 -54.63 -5.31
CA ILE A 2 54.56 -53.47 -5.22
C ILE A 2 55.32 -52.23 -5.73
N VAL A 3 54.71 -51.45 -6.62
CA VAL A 3 55.19 -50.09 -6.95
C VAL A 3 54.26 -49.11 -6.23
N LEU A 4 54.84 -48.42 -5.25
CA LEU A 4 54.25 -47.31 -4.49
C LEU A 4 54.16 -46.08 -5.40
N TYR A 5 52.98 -45.46 -5.51
CA TYR A 5 52.87 -44.05 -5.86
C TYR A 5 52.37 -43.29 -4.63
N VAL A 6 53.21 -42.37 -4.15
CA VAL A 6 52.95 -41.45 -3.06
C VAL A 6 52.01 -40.35 -3.58
N LEU A 7 50.76 -40.32 -3.11
CA LEU A 7 49.90 -39.16 -3.26
C LEU A 7 50.21 -38.16 -2.13
N ALA A 8 50.79 -37.02 -2.49
CA ALA A 8 50.87 -35.87 -1.61
C ALA A 8 49.46 -35.29 -1.41
N LEU A 9 48.89 -35.47 -0.21
CA LEU A 9 47.73 -34.71 0.25
C LEU A 9 48.14 -33.26 0.46
N ILE A 10 47.87 -32.40 -0.53
CA ILE A 10 47.85 -30.95 -0.33
C ILE A 10 46.57 -30.65 0.43
N SER A 11 46.68 -30.44 1.75
CA SER A 11 45.62 -29.81 2.53
C SER A 11 45.53 -28.35 2.11
N CYS A 12 44.63 -28.04 1.18
CA CYS A 12 44.22 -26.66 0.95
C CYS A 12 43.34 -26.24 2.14
N ALA A 13 43.92 -25.50 3.08
CA ALA A 13 43.12 -24.78 4.07
C ALA A 13 42.43 -23.62 3.35
N CYS A 14 41.20 -23.82 2.89
CA CYS A 14 40.35 -22.72 2.45
C CYS A 14 40.07 -21.82 3.66
N ALA A 15 40.61 -20.60 3.67
CA ALA A 15 40.24 -19.61 4.68
C ALA A 15 38.73 -19.34 4.58
N GLN A 16 37.96 -19.75 5.59
CA GLN A 16 36.54 -19.39 5.70
C GLN A 16 36.42 -17.90 6.02
N TYR A 17 35.58 -17.20 5.26
CA TYR A 17 35.26 -15.80 5.52
C TYR A 17 34.49 -15.68 6.85
N THR A 18 34.91 -14.77 7.72
CA THR A 18 34.30 -14.54 9.04
C THR A 18 33.55 -13.21 9.03
N VAL A 19 32.24 -13.25 9.28
CA VAL A 19 31.38 -12.07 9.32
C VAL A 19 31.70 -11.22 10.56
N ARG A 20 31.92 -9.91 10.37
CA ARG A 20 32.15 -8.96 11.47
C ARG A 20 30.82 -8.40 11.99
N ASP A 21 30.86 -7.75 13.15
CA ASP A 21 29.72 -6.96 13.61
C ASP A 21 29.68 -5.61 12.89
N PRO A 22 28.49 -5.12 12.52
CA PRO A 22 28.32 -3.75 12.04
C PRO A 22 28.46 -2.76 13.20
N VAL A 23 28.76 -1.51 12.85
CA VAL A 23 28.82 -0.39 13.80
C VAL A 23 27.49 0.34 13.79
N PHE A 24 26.86 0.47 14.95
CA PHE A 24 25.63 1.24 15.16
C PHE A 24 25.94 2.60 15.80
N GLU A 25 25.37 3.67 15.25
CA GLU A 25 25.56 5.05 15.71
C GLU A 25 24.20 5.77 15.78
N MET A 26 23.95 6.49 16.87
CA MET A 26 22.79 7.37 16.95
C MET A 26 23.04 8.66 16.17
N MET A 27 22.09 9.03 15.31
CA MET A 27 22.15 10.28 14.55
C MET A 27 21.54 11.44 15.36
N SER A 28 21.98 12.67 15.09
CA SER A 28 21.42 13.90 15.68
C SER A 28 20.59 14.65 14.64
N PRO A 29 19.35 15.09 14.93
CA PRO A 29 18.67 15.04 16.23
C PRO A 29 18.00 13.69 16.57
N GLN A 30 17.79 12.82 15.58
CA GLN A 30 17.26 11.46 15.73
C GLN A 30 17.73 10.58 14.55
N GLY A 31 17.51 9.28 14.62
CA GLY A 31 17.86 8.32 13.56
C GLY A 31 18.94 7.32 13.97
N LEU A 32 19.09 6.29 13.15
CA LEU A 32 20.09 5.23 13.32
C LEU A 32 20.95 5.14 12.06
N ARG A 33 22.27 5.21 12.27
CA ARG A 33 23.29 4.94 11.26
C ARG A 33 23.92 3.59 11.53
N ILE A 34 24.02 2.76 10.51
CA ILE A 34 24.63 1.43 10.58
C ILE A 34 25.69 1.32 9.50
N SER A 35 26.89 0.90 9.86
CA SER A 35 27.99 0.76 8.91
C SER A 35 28.71 -0.58 9.02
N TYR A 36 29.06 -1.17 7.88
CA TYR A 36 29.85 -2.38 7.76
C TYR A 36 31.11 -2.10 6.93
N THR A 37 32.27 -2.19 7.60
CA THR A 37 33.55 -1.68 7.06
C THR A 37 34.44 -2.77 6.44
N ASP A 38 34.07 -4.05 6.56
CA ASP A 38 34.80 -5.13 5.89
C ASP A 38 34.33 -5.23 4.43
N THR A 39 34.99 -4.52 3.53
CA THR A 39 34.48 -4.31 2.16
C THR A 39 35.19 -5.11 1.09
N ASN A 40 36.28 -5.81 1.42
CA ASN A 40 37.03 -6.58 0.43
C ASN A 40 36.24 -7.83 0.06
N GLY A 41 35.99 -8.04 -1.23
CA GLY A 41 35.20 -9.17 -1.74
C GLY A 41 33.72 -9.17 -1.33
N VAL A 42 33.26 -8.21 -0.52
CA VAL A 42 31.84 -8.11 -0.13
C VAL A 42 31.03 -7.37 -1.20
N ASN A 43 29.92 -8.00 -1.58
CA ASN A 43 28.99 -7.53 -2.60
C ASN A 43 27.63 -7.10 -2.02
N LEU A 44 27.25 -7.63 -0.85
CA LEU A 44 26.00 -7.28 -0.17
C LEU A 44 26.16 -7.45 1.34
N VAL A 45 25.57 -6.54 2.10
CA VAL A 45 25.37 -6.65 3.55
C VAL A 45 23.87 -6.57 3.83
N GLY A 46 23.28 -7.69 4.25
CA GLY A 46 21.89 -7.79 4.70
C GLY A 46 21.82 -7.72 6.22
N LEU A 47 20.98 -6.86 6.77
CA LEU A 47 20.81 -6.67 8.20
C LEU A 47 19.33 -6.73 8.58
N HIS A 48 19.05 -7.56 9.56
CA HIS A 48 17.72 -7.82 10.09
C HIS A 48 17.72 -7.53 11.58
N PHE A 49 16.87 -6.63 12.06
CA PHE A 49 16.88 -6.27 13.47
C PHE A 49 15.53 -5.85 14.06
N ASN A 50 15.44 -6.00 15.38
CA ASN A 50 14.35 -5.55 16.24
C ASN A 50 14.92 -4.61 17.32
N ILE A 51 14.09 -3.68 17.80
CA ILE A 51 14.38 -2.89 19.00
C ILE A 51 13.65 -3.54 20.20
N ASP A 52 14.39 -3.83 21.27
CA ASP A 52 13.95 -4.44 22.53
C ASP A 52 13.23 -5.80 22.43
N THR A 53 13.23 -6.42 21.26
CA THR A 53 12.61 -7.74 21.02
C THR A 53 13.64 -8.69 20.44
N PRO A 54 13.98 -9.81 21.09
CA PRO A 54 14.93 -10.79 20.54
C PRO A 54 14.54 -11.33 19.16
N LEU A 55 15.54 -11.62 18.33
CA LEU A 55 15.37 -12.33 17.06
C LEU A 55 15.94 -13.74 17.18
N ALA A 56 15.17 -14.73 16.71
CA ALA A 56 15.60 -16.12 16.66
C ALA A 56 16.05 -16.48 15.23
N GLY A 57 17.24 -17.07 15.10
CA GLY A 57 17.77 -17.53 13.81
C GLY A 57 17.83 -16.41 12.76
N VAL A 58 17.14 -16.63 11.64
CA VAL A 58 17.06 -15.72 10.48
C VAL A 58 15.69 -15.05 10.33
N ALA A 59 14.96 -14.89 11.44
CA ALA A 59 13.68 -14.18 11.45
C ALA A 59 13.84 -12.76 10.90
N ALA A 60 12.90 -12.32 10.06
CA ALA A 60 12.97 -11.02 9.39
C ALA A 60 13.20 -9.87 10.39
N GLY A 61 12.36 -9.78 11.41
CA GLY A 61 12.39 -8.65 12.34
C GLY A 61 11.68 -7.40 11.79
N GLN A 62 11.67 -6.35 12.62
CA GLN A 62 10.99 -5.08 12.37
C GLN A 62 11.63 -4.33 11.21
N TYR A 63 12.94 -4.45 11.07
CA TYR A 63 13.73 -3.78 10.03
C TYR A 63 14.54 -4.82 9.26
N ASN A 64 14.51 -4.73 7.93
CA ASN A 64 15.15 -5.66 6.99
C ASN A 64 15.82 -4.82 5.89
N ILE A 65 17.14 -4.79 5.86
CA ILE A 65 17.90 -3.83 5.04
C ILE A 65 18.97 -4.57 4.26
N ASP A 66 18.99 -4.38 2.94
CA ASP A 66 20.10 -4.79 2.09
C ASP A 66 20.90 -3.57 1.63
N ILE A 67 22.19 -3.59 1.90
CA ILE A 67 23.13 -2.55 1.48
C ILE A 67 24.03 -3.15 0.40
N VAL A 68 23.84 -2.72 -0.84
CA VAL A 68 24.61 -3.18 -2.01
C VAL A 68 25.64 -2.16 -2.49
N ASP A 69 25.41 -0.88 -2.21
CA ASP A 69 26.30 0.21 -2.58
C ASP A 69 27.17 0.67 -1.41
N LYS A 70 28.40 1.07 -1.74
CA LYS A 70 29.37 1.59 -0.75
C LYS A 70 29.31 3.11 -0.72
N SER A 71 29.21 3.68 0.48
CA SER A 71 29.38 5.12 0.73
C SER A 71 30.62 5.34 1.59
N GLY A 72 31.54 6.19 1.14
CA GLY A 72 32.77 6.50 1.89
C GLY A 72 33.68 5.28 2.15
N GLY A 73 33.59 4.23 1.33
CA GLY A 73 34.37 2.99 1.51
C GLY A 73 33.78 1.97 2.48
N ALA A 74 32.54 2.15 2.94
CA ALA A 74 31.79 1.20 3.77
C ALA A 74 30.38 0.96 3.21
N PHE A 75 29.75 -0.15 3.59
CA PHE A 75 28.31 -0.32 3.40
C PHE A 75 27.61 0.45 4.51
N VAL A 76 26.84 1.48 4.16
CA VAL A 76 26.22 2.40 5.13
C VAL A 76 24.72 2.48 4.90
N TYR A 77 23.95 2.37 5.97
CA TYR A 77 22.53 2.62 6.00
C TYR A 77 22.22 3.70 7.05
N GLU A 78 21.38 4.66 6.71
CA GLU A 78 20.97 5.76 7.56
C GLU A 78 19.45 5.95 7.45
N ASP A 79 18.75 5.96 8.58
CA ASP A 79 17.31 6.21 8.63
C ASP A 79 16.95 7.13 9.80
N GLN A 80 16.38 8.30 9.46
CA GLN A 80 15.93 9.34 10.40
C GLN A 80 14.57 9.01 11.07
N GLY A 81 13.82 8.04 10.53
CA GLY A 81 12.56 7.56 11.09
C GLY A 81 12.75 6.54 12.22
N ILE A 82 13.91 5.90 12.31
CA ILE A 82 14.22 4.94 13.37
C ILE A 82 14.56 5.69 14.66
N THR A 83 13.73 5.53 15.68
CA THR A 83 13.95 6.12 17.00
C THR A 83 14.48 5.07 17.96
N VAL A 84 15.75 5.18 18.33
CA VAL A 84 16.38 4.40 19.42
C VAL A 84 16.77 5.31 20.57
N ARG A 85 16.56 4.85 21.81
CA ARG A 85 16.86 5.59 23.04
C ARG A 85 18.00 4.92 23.80
N PRO A 86 18.81 5.69 24.55
CA PRO A 86 19.78 5.15 25.50
C PRO A 86 19.22 4.02 26.37
N GLY A 87 19.92 2.89 26.43
CA GLY A 87 19.52 1.70 27.19
C GLY A 87 18.67 0.68 26.44
N GLN A 88 18.12 1.01 25.26
CA GLN A 88 17.44 0.02 24.41
C GLN A 88 18.44 -0.92 23.76
N THR A 89 18.01 -2.14 23.45
CA THR A 89 18.83 -3.17 22.81
C THR A 89 18.33 -3.47 21.41
N ILE A 90 19.23 -3.35 20.43
CA ILE A 90 19.01 -3.78 19.06
C ILE A 90 19.42 -5.26 18.98
N TYR A 91 18.46 -6.14 18.73
CA TYR A 91 18.72 -7.55 18.43
C TYR A 91 18.79 -7.72 16.92
N TYR A 92 19.87 -8.33 16.41
CA TYR A 92 20.08 -8.42 14.97
C TYR A 92 20.67 -9.75 14.53
N TRP A 93 20.48 -10.07 13.26
CA TRP A 93 21.34 -10.97 12.54
C TRP A 93 21.79 -10.31 11.23
N ILE A 94 22.95 -10.74 10.75
CA ILE A 94 23.62 -10.14 9.58
C ILE A 94 23.97 -11.24 8.57
N LEU A 95 23.66 -10.97 7.31
CA LEU A 95 24.11 -11.72 6.13
C LEU A 95 25.17 -10.90 5.40
N VAL A 96 26.28 -11.52 5.04
CA VAL A 96 27.28 -10.91 4.18
C VAL A 96 27.54 -11.82 3.00
N VAL A 97 27.29 -11.30 1.80
CA VAL A 97 27.65 -11.98 0.55
C VAL A 97 29.07 -11.57 0.19
N HIS A 98 30.00 -12.50 0.37
CA HIS A 98 31.40 -12.32 0.04
C HIS A 98 31.76 -13.22 -1.15
N ASN A 99 32.20 -12.60 -2.25
CA ASN A 99 32.37 -13.19 -3.56
C ASN A 99 31.08 -13.89 -4.02
N SER A 100 31.06 -15.23 -4.00
CA SER A 100 29.93 -16.07 -4.43
C SER A 100 29.28 -16.85 -3.28
N GLY A 101 29.65 -16.57 -2.02
CA GLY A 101 29.14 -17.27 -0.84
C GLY A 101 28.41 -16.33 0.12
N GLY A 102 27.28 -16.79 0.68
CA GLY A 102 26.57 -16.12 1.75
C GLY A 102 27.06 -16.61 3.12
N PHE A 103 27.40 -15.68 4.00
CA PHE A 103 27.87 -15.97 5.36
C PHE A 103 27.02 -15.18 6.34
N GLN A 104 26.55 -15.83 7.41
CA GLN A 104 25.65 -15.19 8.36
C GLN A 104 26.17 -15.25 9.79
N LYS A 105 25.75 -14.28 10.60
CA LYS A 105 25.93 -14.27 12.04
C LYS A 105 24.58 -13.94 12.68
N THR A 106 24.02 -14.90 13.41
CA THR A 106 22.68 -14.81 14.00
C THR A 106 22.72 -14.51 15.49
N GLU A 107 21.58 -14.10 16.06
CA GLU A 107 21.39 -13.92 17.51
C GLU A 107 22.38 -12.91 18.14
N GLN A 108 22.69 -11.84 17.41
CA GLN A 108 23.54 -10.76 17.90
C GLN A 108 22.71 -9.70 18.61
N SER A 109 23.37 -8.90 19.44
CA SER A 109 22.74 -7.76 20.08
C SER A 109 23.72 -6.62 20.31
N TRP A 110 23.19 -5.40 20.29
CA TRP A 110 23.91 -4.18 20.60
C TRP A 110 23.03 -3.27 21.46
N THR A 111 23.53 -2.84 22.62
CA THR A 111 22.80 -1.96 23.52
C THR A 111 23.24 -0.51 23.31
N VAL A 112 22.27 0.38 23.14
CA VAL A 112 22.50 1.81 22.92
C VAL A 112 23.23 2.39 24.13
N PRO A 113 24.46 2.94 23.97
CA PRO A 113 25.22 3.51 25.06
C PRO A 113 24.45 4.65 25.75
N SER A 114 24.48 4.66 27.08
CA SER A 114 23.98 5.81 27.84
C SER A 114 24.95 6.99 27.73
N PRO A 115 24.47 8.23 27.56
CA PRO A 115 25.34 9.39 27.62
C PRO A 115 26.02 9.43 28.99
N ILE A 116 27.36 9.40 29.00
CA ILE A 116 28.15 9.57 30.21
C ILE A 116 27.79 10.94 30.78
N THR A 117 27.01 10.93 31.86
CA THR A 117 26.61 12.16 32.54
C THR A 117 27.83 12.70 33.27
N THR A 118 28.49 13.71 32.70
CA THR A 118 29.42 14.53 33.47
C THR A 118 28.56 15.28 34.48
N THR A 119 28.74 14.98 35.76
CA THR A 119 27.92 15.52 36.85
C THR A 119 28.20 17.02 36.98
N GLN A 120 27.27 17.85 36.51
CA GLN A 120 27.10 19.20 37.06
C GLN A 120 25.75 19.27 37.75
N ALA A 121 25.82 19.47 39.06
CA ALA A 121 24.68 19.72 39.92
C ALA A 121 24.04 21.06 39.54
N THR A 122 22.74 21.07 39.23
CA THR A 122 21.91 22.27 39.44
C THR A 122 20.46 21.89 39.74
N THR A 123 20.15 22.01 41.03
CA THR A 123 18.93 22.56 41.65
C THR A 123 17.55 22.23 41.06
N THR A 124 16.83 21.42 41.84
CA THR A 124 15.41 21.07 41.76
C THR A 124 14.47 22.29 41.76
N ARG A 125 13.47 22.30 40.87
CA ARG A 125 12.15 22.89 41.15
C ARG A 125 11.05 21.94 40.69
N THR A 126 10.26 21.53 41.67
CA THR A 126 9.08 20.67 41.57
C THR A 126 7.86 21.51 41.22
N THR A 127 7.07 21.10 40.23
CA THR A 127 5.61 21.37 40.22
C THR A 127 4.87 20.21 39.56
N ALA A 128 3.77 19.84 40.19
CA ALA A 128 3.02 18.60 40.04
C ALA A 128 2.09 18.57 38.81
N ALA A 129 1.71 17.34 38.47
CA ALA A 129 0.77 16.96 37.41
C ALA A 129 -0.65 17.48 37.62
N THR A 130 -1.41 17.59 36.52
CA THR A 130 -2.87 17.43 36.56
C THR A 130 -3.36 16.75 35.28
N THR A 131 -3.95 15.58 35.47
CA THR A 131 -4.71 14.79 34.51
C THR A 131 -6.11 15.37 34.35
N THR A 132 -6.64 15.46 33.14
CA THR A 132 -8.09 15.63 32.90
C THR A 132 -8.55 14.66 31.81
N THR A 133 -9.33 13.67 32.21
CA THR A 133 -10.22 12.88 31.37
C THR A 133 -11.55 13.63 31.22
N ALA A 134 -12.13 13.62 30.02
CA ALA A 134 -13.46 14.15 29.74
C ALA A 134 -14.37 13.04 29.18
N ALA A 135 -15.55 12.88 29.77
CA ALA A 135 -16.71 12.20 29.20
C ALA A 135 -18.00 12.90 29.69
N PRO A 136 -19.10 12.93 28.92
CA PRO A 136 -20.22 13.84 29.15
C PRO A 136 -21.30 13.24 30.04
N SER A 137 -21.79 13.98 31.04
CA SER A 137 -22.91 13.59 31.92
C SER A 137 -23.96 14.69 32.11
N GLY A 138 -24.19 15.52 31.09
CA GLY A 138 -25.05 16.71 31.19
C GLY A 138 -26.56 16.47 31.24
N GLY A 139 -27.08 15.32 30.77
CA GLY A 139 -28.52 15.14 30.58
C GLY A 139 -29.32 14.81 31.84
N ILE A 140 -28.79 13.94 32.70
CA ILE A 140 -29.54 13.40 33.86
C ILE A 140 -29.50 14.38 35.04
N SER A 141 -28.38 15.08 35.22
CA SER A 141 -28.19 16.10 36.26
C SER A 141 -29.14 17.30 36.09
N GLY A 142 -29.33 17.76 34.85
CA GLY A 142 -30.16 18.93 34.54
C GLY A 142 -31.64 18.72 34.84
N GLY A 143 -32.19 17.55 34.52
CA GLY A 143 -33.61 17.23 34.75
C GLY A 143 -33.96 17.09 36.24
N ILE A 144 -33.08 16.47 37.02
CA ILE A 144 -33.27 16.30 38.47
C ILE A 144 -33.14 17.65 39.19
N SER A 145 -32.12 18.45 38.83
CA SER A 145 -31.90 19.79 39.38
C SER A 145 -33.06 20.77 39.05
N GLY A 146 -33.56 20.74 37.81
CA GLY A 146 -34.69 21.57 37.38
C GLY A 146 -36.02 21.20 38.04
N GLY A 147 -36.30 19.91 38.22
CA GLY A 147 -37.53 19.45 38.89
C GLY A 147 -37.58 19.79 40.38
N ILE A 148 -36.45 19.68 41.08
CA ILE A 148 -36.36 20.01 42.52
C ILE A 148 -36.45 21.53 42.73
N SER A 149 -35.77 22.33 41.91
CA SER A 149 -35.81 23.80 42.00
C SER A 149 -37.18 24.39 41.61
N GLY A 150 -37.85 23.83 40.61
CA GLY A 150 -39.20 24.23 40.21
C GLY A 150 -40.28 23.85 41.24
N GLY A 151 -40.19 22.64 41.81
CA GLY A 151 -41.16 22.16 42.81
C GLY A 151 -41.07 22.90 44.15
N THR A 152 -39.85 23.26 44.57
CA THR A 152 -39.62 24.00 45.82
C THR A 152 -40.02 25.48 45.70
N SER A 153 -39.74 26.12 44.58
CA SER A 153 -40.17 27.52 44.31
C SER A 153 -41.68 27.64 44.09
N GLY A 154 -42.31 26.70 43.39
CA GLY A 154 -43.77 26.69 43.20
C GLY A 154 -44.55 26.39 44.49
N GLY A 155 -44.10 25.43 45.30
CA GLY A 155 -44.77 25.04 46.55
C GLY A 155 -44.68 26.11 47.65
N THR A 156 -43.55 26.82 47.73
CA THR A 156 -43.36 27.91 48.71
C THR A 156 -44.15 29.17 48.35
N THR A 157 -44.25 29.51 47.05
CA THR A 157 -45.03 30.66 46.56
C THR A 157 -46.54 30.39 46.67
N GLY A 158 -47.00 29.16 46.38
CA GLY A 158 -48.40 28.76 46.53
C GLY A 158 -48.87 28.69 47.99
N GLY A 159 -48.04 28.15 48.89
CA GLY A 159 -48.37 28.04 50.32
C GLY A 159 -48.42 29.38 51.06
N THR A 160 -47.59 30.35 50.66
CA THR A 160 -47.58 31.70 51.25
C THR A 160 -48.75 32.55 50.76
N THR A 161 -49.12 32.46 49.48
CA THR A 161 -50.28 33.20 48.91
C THR A 161 -51.63 32.64 49.39
N GLY A 162 -51.71 31.33 49.62
CA GLY A 162 -52.91 30.69 50.19
C GLY A 162 -53.13 30.98 51.68
N GLY A 163 -52.04 31.10 52.46
CA GLY A 163 -52.10 31.34 53.90
C GLY A 163 -52.47 32.78 54.31
N THR A 164 -52.28 33.76 53.43
CA THR A 164 -52.63 35.17 53.71
C THR A 164 -54.10 35.51 53.42
N THR A 165 -54.84 34.64 52.72
CA THR A 165 -56.25 34.90 52.34
C THR A 165 -57.26 34.09 53.19
N GLY A 166 -56.80 33.06 53.90
CA GLY A 166 -57.62 32.22 54.77
C GLY A 166 -57.06 32.19 56.19
N GLY A 167 -57.75 32.83 57.13
CA GLY A 167 -57.33 32.95 58.52
C GLY A 167 -57.03 31.61 59.23
N THR A 168 -55.99 31.66 60.05
CA THR A 168 -55.72 30.83 61.24
C THR A 168 -55.58 29.31 61.06
N THR A 169 -54.45 28.85 60.47
CA THR A 169 -53.49 27.90 61.09
C THR A 169 -52.33 27.62 60.12
N LEU A 170 -51.15 28.17 60.42
CA LEU A 170 -49.94 28.13 59.57
C LEU A 170 -49.32 26.72 59.40
N THR A 171 -49.77 25.72 60.15
CA THR A 171 -49.23 24.36 60.14
C THR A 171 -49.83 23.45 59.08
N GLY A 172 -51.05 23.70 58.60
CA GLY A 172 -51.71 22.83 57.60
C GLY A 172 -51.29 23.11 56.15
N GLY A 173 -51.19 24.39 55.78
CA GLY A 173 -50.88 24.81 54.40
C GLY A 173 -49.42 24.59 53.98
N THR A 174 -48.50 24.68 54.93
CA THR A 174 -47.06 24.45 54.69
C THR A 174 -46.76 22.96 54.49
N THR A 175 -47.32 22.08 55.32
CA THR A 175 -47.13 20.63 55.16
C THR A 175 -47.81 20.08 53.91
N GLY A 176 -49.02 20.56 53.56
CA GLY A 176 -49.73 20.14 52.36
C GLY A 176 -49.06 20.60 51.05
N GLY A 177 -48.56 21.84 51.01
CA GLY A 177 -47.86 22.39 49.85
C GLY A 177 -46.49 21.78 49.61
N ILE A 178 -45.73 21.52 50.68
CA ILE A 178 -44.42 20.86 50.59
C ILE A 178 -44.58 19.39 50.19
N THR A 179 -45.51 18.66 50.80
CA THR A 179 -45.72 17.23 50.47
C THR A 179 -46.29 17.07 49.06
N GLY A 180 -47.30 17.86 48.66
CA GLY A 180 -47.87 17.80 47.31
C GLY A 180 -46.91 18.25 46.22
N GLY A 181 -46.11 19.30 46.46
CA GLY A 181 -45.12 19.80 45.50
C GLY A 181 -43.92 18.88 45.33
N ILE A 182 -43.43 18.27 46.41
CA ILE A 182 -42.32 17.31 46.37
C ILE A 182 -42.78 15.99 45.73
N THR A 183 -43.92 15.44 46.14
CA THR A 183 -44.42 14.19 45.54
C THR A 183 -44.82 14.39 44.07
N GLY A 184 -45.52 15.48 43.73
CA GLY A 184 -45.89 15.78 42.34
C GLY A 184 -44.69 16.08 41.44
N GLY A 185 -43.69 16.83 41.93
CA GLY A 185 -42.48 17.17 41.19
C GLY A 185 -41.51 16.00 41.02
N ILE A 186 -41.34 15.17 42.06
CA ILE A 186 -40.49 13.98 41.99
C ILE A 186 -41.16 12.90 41.13
N THR A 187 -42.44 12.58 41.35
CA THR A 187 -43.13 11.57 40.54
C THR A 187 -43.32 12.06 39.10
N GLY A 188 -43.71 13.31 38.87
CA GLY A 188 -43.85 13.85 37.52
C GLY A 188 -42.51 14.00 36.77
N GLY A 189 -41.45 14.41 37.46
CA GLY A 189 -40.11 14.57 36.88
C GLY A 189 -39.40 13.23 36.64
N ILE A 190 -39.52 12.27 37.57
CA ILE A 190 -38.97 10.93 37.40
C ILE A 190 -39.77 10.15 36.37
N THR A 191 -41.11 10.13 36.45
CA THR A 191 -41.93 9.43 35.45
C THR A 191 -41.87 10.11 34.10
N GLY A 192 -41.86 11.44 34.01
CA GLY A 192 -41.70 12.17 32.74
C GLY A 192 -40.31 12.04 32.14
N GLY A 193 -39.26 12.07 32.96
CA GLY A 193 -37.86 11.95 32.51
C GLY A 193 -37.46 10.51 32.18
N ILE A 194 -37.91 9.53 32.96
CA ILE A 194 -37.67 8.10 32.70
C ILE A 194 -38.57 7.63 31.55
N THR A 195 -39.87 7.94 31.57
CA THR A 195 -40.76 7.55 30.45
C THR A 195 -40.39 8.32 29.20
N GLY A 196 -40.17 9.64 29.24
CA GLY A 196 -39.74 10.42 28.07
C GLY A 196 -38.34 10.06 27.56
N GLY A 197 -37.42 9.66 28.45
CA GLY A 197 -36.10 9.16 28.08
C GLY A 197 -36.11 7.73 27.52
N LEU A 198 -37.00 6.86 28.01
CA LEU A 198 -37.16 5.49 27.52
C LEU A 198 -38.07 5.40 26.29
N THR A 199 -39.17 6.15 26.20
CA THR A 199 -40.08 6.15 25.05
C THR A 199 -39.58 7.06 23.92
N GLY A 200 -38.96 8.19 24.26
CA GLY A 200 -38.23 9.02 23.29
C GLY A 200 -36.95 8.36 22.77
N GLY A 201 -36.42 7.35 23.48
CA GLY A 201 -35.32 6.50 23.05
C GLY A 201 -35.74 5.22 22.30
N THR A 202 -37.03 4.88 22.25
CA THR A 202 -37.51 3.60 21.66
C THR A 202 -38.56 3.74 20.57
N THR A 203 -38.86 4.96 20.11
CA THR A 203 -39.81 5.18 19.01
C THR A 203 -39.24 6.07 17.90
N PHE A 204 -38.11 5.66 17.33
CA PHE A 204 -37.79 5.76 15.90
C PHE A 204 -36.61 4.81 15.67
N GLY A 205 -36.84 3.72 14.95
CA GLY A 205 -35.80 2.75 14.55
C GLY A 205 -34.87 3.37 13.52
N ILE A 206 -33.98 4.24 13.96
CA ILE A 206 -32.79 4.59 13.22
C ILE A 206 -31.74 3.63 13.75
N ALA A 207 -31.42 2.60 12.98
CA ALA A 207 -30.27 1.76 13.28
C ALA A 207 -29.06 2.68 13.52
N ALA A 208 -28.26 2.40 14.53
CA ALA A 208 -27.08 3.20 14.81
C ALA A 208 -26.23 3.24 13.52
N ASN A 209 -25.83 4.44 13.08
CA ASN A 209 -24.91 4.60 11.95
C ASN A 209 -23.53 4.06 12.37
N CYS A 210 -23.36 2.75 12.20
CA CYS A 210 -22.11 2.06 12.49
C CYS A 210 -21.08 2.45 11.43
N LYS A 211 -19.87 2.79 11.89
CA LYS A 211 -18.84 3.42 11.04
C LYS A 211 -17.74 2.45 10.60
N GLU A 212 -17.71 1.23 11.14
CA GLU A 212 -16.65 0.26 10.92
C GLU A 212 -17.25 -1.15 10.76
N TYR A 213 -16.60 -1.99 9.94
CA TYR A 213 -16.97 -3.39 9.71
C TYR A 213 -16.04 -4.34 10.48
N PRO A 214 -16.52 -5.46 11.06
CA PRO A 214 -17.90 -5.94 11.04
C PRO A 214 -18.81 -5.10 11.92
N CYS A 215 -20.03 -4.85 11.43
CA CYS A 215 -21.02 -4.10 12.19
C CYS A 215 -21.66 -4.94 13.29
N ASP A 216 -22.09 -4.28 14.37
CA ASP A 216 -22.99 -4.88 15.35
C ASP A 216 -24.30 -5.33 14.67
N ALA A 217 -24.92 -6.41 15.17
CA ALA A 217 -26.20 -6.92 14.66
C ALA A 217 -27.35 -5.89 14.78
N ALA A 218 -27.23 -4.90 15.68
CA ALA A 218 -28.19 -3.81 15.83
C ALA A 218 -28.09 -2.73 14.73
N CYS A 219 -27.03 -2.75 13.90
CA CYS A 219 -26.86 -1.83 12.78
C CYS A 219 -27.74 -2.25 11.59
N ASP A 220 -28.05 -1.30 10.70
CA ASP A 220 -28.72 -1.60 9.44
C ASP A 220 -27.74 -2.31 8.51
N GLN A 221 -27.92 -3.62 8.35
CA GLN A 221 -27.04 -4.48 7.55
C GLN A 221 -27.14 -4.20 6.05
N THR A 222 -28.07 -3.34 5.60
CA THR A 222 -28.27 -3.03 4.18
C THR A 222 -27.44 -1.84 3.70
N VAL A 223 -26.88 -1.04 4.63
CA VAL A 223 -26.11 0.16 4.31
C VAL A 223 -24.62 -0.04 4.61
N ALA A 224 -23.76 0.70 3.91
CA ALA A 224 -22.33 0.66 4.15
C ALA A 224 -21.98 1.23 5.55
N PRO A 225 -21.01 0.63 6.26
CA PRO A 225 -20.17 -0.49 5.84
C PRO A 225 -20.77 -1.86 6.17
N CYS A 226 -21.96 -1.91 6.78
CA CYS A 226 -22.58 -3.14 7.30
C CYS A 226 -23.06 -4.10 6.21
N ASN A 227 -23.31 -3.61 5.00
CA ASN A 227 -23.49 -4.44 3.81
C ASN A 227 -22.17 -5.04 3.27
N GLY A 228 -21.09 -4.94 4.04
CA GLY A 228 -19.75 -5.40 3.68
C GLY A 228 -18.90 -4.34 2.97
N LEU A 229 -19.45 -3.25 2.46
CA LEU A 229 -18.68 -2.24 1.70
C LEU A 229 -17.67 -1.51 2.61
N ILE A 230 -16.38 -1.80 2.46
CA ILE A 230 -15.29 -1.25 3.27
C ILE A 230 -14.45 -0.19 2.53
N PHE A 231 -14.59 -0.08 1.22
CA PHE A 231 -13.96 0.97 0.42
C PHE A 231 -14.83 1.30 -0.79
N GLU A 232 -15.03 2.59 -1.04
CA GLU A 232 -15.67 3.09 -2.25
C GLU A 232 -14.95 4.35 -2.76
N GLU A 233 -14.64 4.35 -4.04
CA GLU A 233 -14.11 5.49 -4.77
C GLU A 233 -15.02 5.79 -5.98
N ASN A 234 -15.63 6.98 -5.96
CA ASN A 234 -16.51 7.51 -7.01
C ASN A 234 -15.90 8.74 -7.71
N TRP A 235 -14.65 9.08 -7.39
CA TRP A 235 -13.87 10.16 -7.99
C TRP A 235 -14.61 11.50 -8.00
N ASP A 236 -15.19 11.93 -6.87
CA ASP A 236 -15.66 13.32 -6.74
C ASP A 236 -14.47 14.31 -6.79
N LYS A 237 -13.32 13.85 -6.33
CA LYS A 237 -12.00 14.50 -6.40
C LYS A 237 -10.92 13.43 -6.42
N LEU A 238 -9.72 13.79 -6.85
CA LEU A 238 -8.54 12.97 -6.60
C LEU A 238 -8.06 13.22 -5.15
N ASP A 239 -8.42 12.31 -4.25
CA ASP A 239 -8.13 12.45 -2.81
C ASP A 239 -6.74 11.92 -2.45
N PHE A 240 -5.83 12.81 -2.06
CA PHE A 240 -4.45 12.45 -1.69
C PHE A 240 -4.34 11.78 -0.32
N ASP A 241 -5.37 11.83 0.52
CA ASP A 241 -5.41 11.05 1.76
C ASP A 241 -5.71 9.56 1.46
N ARG A 242 -6.25 9.27 0.27
CA ARG A 242 -6.55 7.92 -0.20
C ARG A 242 -5.53 7.41 -1.21
N TRP A 243 -5.06 8.26 -2.11
CA TRP A 243 -4.20 7.86 -3.22
C TRP A 243 -2.85 8.56 -3.14
N GLN A 244 -1.80 7.78 -2.97
CA GLN A 244 -0.43 8.25 -3.10
C GLN A 244 0.03 8.08 -4.55
N HIS A 245 0.63 9.13 -5.13
CA HIS A 245 1.38 9.00 -6.38
C HIS A 245 2.72 8.32 -6.15
N GLU A 246 3.07 7.39 -7.03
CA GLU A 246 4.46 6.95 -7.19
C GLU A 246 5.20 7.98 -8.07
N LEU A 247 6.35 8.44 -7.59
CA LEU A 247 7.21 9.45 -8.23
C LEU A 247 8.57 8.81 -8.50
N THR A 248 8.80 8.41 -9.75
CA THR A 248 10.04 7.73 -10.15
C THR A 248 10.20 7.62 -11.67
N MET A 249 11.45 7.59 -12.12
CA MET A 249 11.89 7.25 -13.48
C MET A 249 12.35 5.78 -13.61
N SER A 250 12.23 4.99 -12.53
CA SER A 250 12.78 3.63 -12.41
C SER A 250 12.22 2.63 -13.42
N GLY A 251 10.97 2.81 -13.86
CA GLY A 251 10.28 1.85 -14.73
C GLY A 251 10.06 0.46 -14.12
N GLY A 252 10.02 0.34 -12.78
CA GLY A 252 9.60 -0.88 -12.08
C GLY A 252 10.43 -2.16 -12.33
N GLY A 253 11.66 -2.04 -12.85
CA GLY A 253 12.45 -3.18 -13.32
C GLY A 253 12.14 -3.64 -14.76
N ASN A 254 11.08 -3.09 -15.36
CA ASN A 254 10.66 -3.36 -16.74
C ASN A 254 11.32 -2.44 -17.77
N TRP A 255 12.11 -1.46 -17.31
CA TRP A 255 12.73 -0.41 -18.14
C TRP A 255 11.72 0.35 -19.00
N GLU A 256 10.57 0.67 -18.40
CA GLU A 256 9.47 1.41 -19.02
C GLU A 256 9.90 2.85 -19.38
N PHE A 257 9.30 3.41 -20.42
CA PHE A 257 9.76 4.65 -21.06
C PHE A 257 9.14 5.92 -20.47
N GLN A 258 8.20 5.79 -19.54
CA GLN A 258 7.60 6.90 -18.82
C GLN A 258 8.33 7.20 -17.51
N MET A 259 8.28 8.46 -17.08
CA MET A 259 8.45 8.84 -15.68
C MET A 259 7.07 8.97 -15.03
N TYR A 260 6.89 8.37 -13.85
CA TYR A 260 5.68 8.58 -13.06
C TYR A 260 5.78 9.88 -12.26
N VAL A 261 4.76 10.72 -12.38
CA VAL A 261 4.74 12.08 -11.82
C VAL A 261 3.38 12.40 -11.20
N ASN A 262 3.40 13.28 -10.18
CA ASN A 262 2.19 13.90 -9.65
C ASN A 262 1.94 15.21 -10.41
N ASN A 263 1.31 15.11 -11.57
CA ASN A 263 0.93 16.28 -12.37
C ASN A 263 -0.48 16.14 -12.95
N ARG A 264 -1.22 17.25 -12.98
CA ARG A 264 -2.61 17.29 -13.46
C ARG A 264 -2.76 17.17 -14.98
N SER A 265 -1.67 17.25 -15.74
CA SER A 265 -1.66 16.78 -17.14
C SER A 265 -1.70 15.26 -17.26
N ASN A 266 -1.30 14.53 -16.21
CA ASN A 266 -1.14 13.06 -16.24
C ASN A 266 -2.12 12.31 -15.34
N SER A 267 -2.63 12.92 -14.28
CA SER A 267 -3.68 12.34 -13.45
C SER A 267 -4.68 13.41 -13.05
N TYR A 268 -5.96 13.22 -13.29
CA TYR A 268 -6.97 14.21 -12.89
C TYR A 268 -8.34 13.56 -12.85
N VAL A 269 -9.27 14.22 -12.17
CA VAL A 269 -10.66 13.81 -12.11
C VAL A 269 -11.50 14.78 -12.94
N ARG A 270 -12.38 14.23 -13.77
CA ARG A 270 -13.37 14.98 -14.55
C ARG A 270 -14.61 14.11 -14.70
N ASP A 271 -15.80 14.70 -14.49
CA ASP A 271 -17.08 14.00 -14.62
C ASP A 271 -17.11 12.66 -13.85
N ASN A 272 -16.72 12.70 -12.58
CA ASN A 272 -16.66 11.52 -11.69
C ASN A 272 -15.81 10.36 -12.23
N THR A 273 -14.80 10.67 -13.04
CA THR A 273 -13.88 9.70 -13.64
C THR A 273 -12.46 10.17 -13.42
N LEU A 274 -11.61 9.29 -12.89
CA LEU A 274 -10.17 9.47 -12.89
C LEU A 274 -9.62 9.19 -14.29
N PHE A 275 -8.78 10.09 -14.79
CA PHE A 275 -8.00 9.93 -16.01
C PHE A 275 -6.52 9.80 -15.61
N ILE A 276 -5.87 8.73 -16.05
CA ILE A 276 -4.40 8.60 -16.04
C ILE A 276 -3.94 8.68 -17.49
N LYS A 277 -3.34 9.82 -17.85
CA LYS A 277 -3.02 10.20 -19.23
C LYS A 277 -1.49 10.28 -19.47
N PRO A 278 -0.97 9.74 -20.58
CA PRO A 278 0.43 9.88 -20.93
C PRO A 278 0.67 11.24 -21.58
N THR A 279 1.84 11.84 -21.36
CA THR A 279 2.31 13.06 -22.03
C THR A 279 3.78 12.92 -22.39
N LEU A 280 4.33 13.82 -23.20
CA LEU A 280 5.74 13.79 -23.53
C LEU A 280 6.57 14.47 -22.44
N THR A 281 7.74 13.92 -22.12
CA THR A 281 8.70 14.57 -21.22
C THR A 281 9.15 15.92 -21.77
N SER A 282 9.30 16.02 -23.09
CA SER A 282 9.68 17.25 -23.79
C SER A 282 8.67 18.39 -23.65
N GLU A 283 7.39 18.11 -23.42
CA GLU A 283 6.37 19.15 -23.21
C GLU A 283 6.62 19.91 -21.90
N LYS A 284 7.23 19.26 -20.92
CA LYS A 284 7.54 19.86 -19.61
C LYS A 284 8.95 20.45 -19.55
N PHE A 285 9.94 19.71 -20.06
CA PHE A 285 11.36 20.04 -19.86
C PHE A 285 12.06 20.51 -21.15
N GLY A 286 11.37 20.48 -22.30
CA GLY A 286 12.00 20.69 -23.60
C GLY A 286 12.67 19.43 -24.14
N GLU A 287 12.93 19.38 -25.45
CA GLU A 287 13.54 18.19 -26.08
C GLU A 287 15.00 17.97 -25.67
N ALA A 288 15.74 19.05 -25.34
CA ALA A 288 17.13 18.97 -24.89
C ALA A 288 17.30 18.17 -23.60
N ALA A 289 16.29 18.19 -22.72
CA ALA A 289 16.29 17.44 -21.48
C ALA A 289 16.40 15.93 -21.70
N LEU A 290 15.90 15.43 -22.84
CA LEU A 290 15.97 14.01 -23.16
C LEU A 290 17.41 13.53 -23.33
N SER A 291 18.29 14.35 -23.91
CA SER A 291 19.56 13.93 -24.48
C SER A 291 20.79 14.67 -23.95
N SER A 292 20.62 15.64 -23.06
CA SER A 292 21.77 16.43 -22.59
C SER A 292 21.66 17.05 -21.19
N GLU A 293 20.47 17.04 -20.58
CA GLU A 293 20.26 17.69 -19.28
C GLU A 293 19.99 16.67 -18.18
N THR A 294 20.11 17.12 -16.93
CA THR A 294 19.71 16.36 -15.76
C THR A 294 18.29 16.73 -15.38
N VAL A 295 17.41 15.73 -15.33
CA VAL A 295 16.08 15.86 -14.71
C VAL A 295 16.16 15.30 -13.30
N ASP A 296 15.86 16.15 -12.32
CA ASP A 296 15.81 15.83 -10.90
C ASP A 296 14.36 15.93 -10.41
N ILE A 297 13.86 14.86 -9.79
CA ILE A 297 12.52 14.75 -9.23
C ILE A 297 12.55 14.34 -7.75
N TRP A 298 13.64 14.56 -7.03
CA TRP A 298 13.73 14.25 -5.60
C TRP A 298 12.61 14.90 -4.77
N GLY A 299 12.08 16.02 -5.24
CA GLY A 299 11.09 16.82 -4.52
C GLY A 299 11.71 17.52 -3.32
N MET A 300 10.97 18.46 -2.73
CA MET A 300 11.43 19.20 -1.54
C MET A 300 10.48 19.06 -0.35
N SER A 301 9.32 18.44 -0.55
CA SER A 301 8.28 18.27 0.46
C SER A 301 7.78 16.83 0.45
N PRO A 302 7.14 16.36 1.54
CA PRO A 302 6.57 15.01 1.57
C PRO A 302 5.55 14.73 0.44
N ALA A 303 4.90 15.76 -0.11
CA ALA A 303 3.88 15.62 -1.15
C ALA A 303 4.44 15.41 -2.57
N ASP A 304 5.70 15.79 -2.80
CA ASP A 304 6.40 15.67 -4.08
C ASP A 304 7.70 14.86 -3.99
N TYR A 305 7.97 14.25 -2.84
CA TYR A 305 9.16 13.47 -2.60
C TYR A 305 9.22 12.24 -3.51
N CYS A 306 10.37 12.03 -4.16
CA CYS A 306 10.59 10.86 -5.00
C CYS A 306 10.39 9.57 -4.19
N THR A 307 9.56 8.67 -4.70
CA THR A 307 9.15 7.47 -3.95
C THR A 307 9.98 6.23 -4.26
N GLY A 308 10.92 6.32 -5.22
CA GLY A 308 11.77 5.20 -5.59
C GLY A 308 12.98 5.62 -6.42
N ASN A 309 14.19 5.51 -5.86
CA ASN A 309 15.44 5.88 -6.54
C ASN A 309 16.12 4.72 -7.28
N ALA A 310 15.53 3.52 -7.27
CA ALA A 310 16.07 2.39 -8.03
C ALA A 310 16.27 2.78 -9.51
N PHE A 311 17.37 2.32 -10.10
CA PHE A 311 17.71 2.59 -11.51
C PHE A 311 17.69 4.08 -11.88
N TRP A 312 18.28 4.95 -11.04
CA TRP A 312 18.29 6.40 -11.23
C TRP A 312 16.88 7.01 -11.26
N GLY A 313 15.98 6.45 -10.44
CA GLY A 313 14.57 6.81 -10.44
C GLY A 313 14.29 8.25 -10.01
N CYS A 314 15.14 8.88 -9.18
CA CYS A 314 14.89 10.23 -8.68
C CYS A 314 15.69 11.33 -9.41
N SER A 315 16.79 10.98 -10.08
CA SER A 315 17.59 11.93 -10.84
C SER A 315 18.34 11.21 -11.96
N ARG A 316 18.16 11.68 -13.19
CA ARG A 316 18.71 11.03 -14.40
C ARG A 316 19.21 12.08 -15.38
N THR A 317 20.39 11.82 -15.95
CA THR A 317 21.01 12.71 -16.95
C THR A 317 20.90 12.10 -18.34
N GLY A 318 20.32 12.86 -19.26
CA GLY A 318 20.27 12.51 -20.68
C GLY A 318 21.63 12.65 -21.35
N THR A 319 21.89 11.80 -22.33
CA THR A 319 23.08 11.87 -23.19
C THR A 319 22.68 11.63 -24.65
N GLY A 320 23.54 12.00 -25.61
CA GLY A 320 23.27 11.79 -27.03
C GLY A 320 23.04 10.32 -27.43
N THR A 321 23.39 9.38 -26.56
CA THR A 321 23.20 7.93 -26.73
C THR A 321 22.09 7.40 -25.82
N ASN A 322 22.14 7.72 -24.53
CA ASN A 322 21.17 7.25 -23.52
C ASN A 322 20.22 8.38 -23.16
N TYR A 323 19.00 8.31 -23.69
CA TYR A 323 17.97 9.29 -23.38
C TYR A 323 17.37 9.00 -21.99
N ILE A 324 16.90 10.03 -21.29
CA ILE A 324 15.98 9.84 -20.17
C ILE A 324 14.59 9.44 -20.68
N ASN A 325 13.68 9.07 -19.77
CA ASN A 325 12.31 8.62 -20.02
C ASN A 325 11.58 9.59 -20.99
N PRO A 326 11.28 9.20 -22.23
CA PRO A 326 10.67 10.10 -23.23
C PRO A 326 9.21 10.47 -22.95
N ALA A 327 8.52 9.70 -22.13
CA ALA A 327 7.12 9.95 -21.74
C ALA A 327 7.00 10.30 -20.24
N ARG A 328 5.85 10.85 -19.86
CA ARG A 328 5.39 11.05 -18.48
C ARG A 328 4.03 10.40 -18.31
N SER A 329 3.76 9.84 -17.14
CA SER A 329 2.46 9.26 -16.80
C SER A 329 2.21 9.35 -15.28
N ALA A 330 1.20 8.66 -14.76
CA ALA A 330 0.98 8.53 -13.32
C ALA A 330 0.74 7.07 -12.91
N ARG A 331 1.14 6.78 -11.66
CA ARG A 331 0.84 5.54 -10.94
C ARG A 331 0.32 5.94 -9.56
N LEU A 332 -0.85 5.45 -9.20
CA LEU A 332 -1.54 5.73 -7.95
C LEU A 332 -1.60 4.45 -7.13
N ARG A 333 -1.42 4.56 -5.81
CA ARG A 333 -1.49 3.42 -4.90
C ARG A 333 -2.14 3.78 -3.57
N THR A 334 -2.82 2.82 -2.96
CA THR A 334 -3.47 2.96 -1.65
C THR A 334 -2.61 2.47 -0.48
N VAL A 335 -1.31 2.20 -0.69
CA VAL A 335 -0.42 1.51 0.26
C VAL A 335 -0.46 2.05 1.71
N ASN A 336 -0.64 3.36 1.90
CA ASN A 336 -0.66 4.01 3.22
C ASN A 336 -2.08 4.25 3.77
N SER A 337 -3.13 4.02 2.97
CA SER A 337 -4.50 4.42 3.27
C SER A 337 -5.47 3.24 3.31
N PHE A 338 -5.31 2.26 2.43
CA PHE A 338 -6.20 1.13 2.31
C PHE A 338 -5.48 -0.09 1.72
N ALA A 339 -5.62 -1.22 2.41
CA ALA A 339 -5.29 -2.55 1.93
C ALA A 339 -6.32 -3.50 2.54
N PHE A 340 -6.61 -4.62 1.88
CA PHE A 340 -7.57 -5.57 2.40
C PHE A 340 -7.10 -7.01 2.16
N LYS A 341 -7.64 -7.91 2.97
CA LYS A 341 -7.51 -9.35 2.81
C LYS A 341 -8.89 -9.98 2.85
N TYR A 342 -9.16 -10.79 1.83
CA TYR A 342 -10.42 -11.46 1.56
C TYR A 342 -11.60 -10.49 1.39
N GLY A 343 -12.57 -10.89 0.58
CA GLY A 343 -13.67 -10.04 0.16
C GLY A 343 -13.81 -10.01 -1.36
N LYS A 344 -14.48 -8.98 -1.86
CA LYS A 344 -14.65 -8.73 -3.29
C LYS A 344 -14.16 -7.33 -3.63
N ILE A 345 -13.42 -7.20 -4.72
CA ILE A 345 -13.13 -5.91 -5.36
C ILE A 345 -13.78 -5.87 -6.73
N GLU A 346 -14.34 -4.72 -7.10
CA GLU A 346 -14.83 -4.41 -8.44
C GLU A 346 -14.27 -3.05 -8.85
N VAL A 347 -13.69 -2.99 -10.05
CA VAL A 347 -13.20 -1.76 -10.68
C VAL A 347 -13.91 -1.57 -12.00
N GLU A 348 -14.63 -0.46 -12.16
CA GLU A 348 -15.22 -0.04 -13.44
C GLU A 348 -14.27 0.96 -14.11
N ALA A 349 -13.75 0.62 -15.28
CA ALA A 349 -12.78 1.43 -16.03
C ALA A 349 -12.91 1.23 -17.55
N LYS A 350 -12.24 2.08 -18.33
CA LYS A 350 -12.13 2.00 -19.79
C LYS A 350 -10.66 2.13 -20.16
N LEU A 351 -10.18 1.24 -21.04
CA LEU A 351 -8.76 1.18 -21.36
C LEU A 351 -8.33 2.28 -22.32
N PRO A 352 -7.09 2.76 -22.20
CA PRO A 352 -6.51 3.68 -23.15
C PRO A 352 -6.28 3.01 -24.50
N THR A 353 -6.44 3.79 -25.56
CA THR A 353 -6.13 3.43 -26.93
C THR A 353 -5.00 4.30 -27.45
N GLY A 354 -3.96 3.66 -27.95
CA GLY A 354 -2.76 4.34 -28.43
C GLY A 354 -1.56 3.40 -28.40
N ASP A 355 -0.62 3.61 -29.31
CA ASP A 355 0.54 2.74 -29.42
C ASP A 355 1.41 2.79 -28.16
N TRP A 356 1.87 1.61 -27.74
CA TRP A 356 2.83 1.41 -26.65
C TRP A 356 2.30 1.76 -25.26
N LEU A 357 0.99 1.97 -25.12
CA LEU A 357 0.36 2.18 -23.82
C LEU A 357 0.17 0.85 -23.10
N TRP A 358 0.49 0.81 -21.82
CA TRP A 358 0.37 -0.38 -20.96
C TRP A 358 -0.41 -0.03 -19.70
N PRO A 359 -1.75 -0.07 -19.75
CA PRO A 359 -2.60 0.12 -18.57
C PRO A 359 -2.54 -1.10 -17.64
N ALA A 360 -2.60 -0.86 -16.33
CA ALA A 360 -2.76 -1.92 -15.34
C ALA A 360 -3.66 -1.50 -14.17
N ILE A 361 -4.48 -2.46 -13.71
CA ILE A 361 -5.26 -2.42 -12.47
C ILE A 361 -4.88 -3.68 -11.70
N TRP A 362 -4.18 -3.49 -10.58
CA TRP A 362 -3.46 -4.57 -9.93
C TRP A 362 -3.23 -4.28 -8.46
N MET A 363 -2.68 -5.26 -7.76
CA MET A 363 -2.54 -5.24 -6.32
C MET A 363 -1.21 -5.88 -5.90
N LEU A 364 -0.56 -5.26 -4.91
CA LEU A 364 0.66 -5.77 -4.28
C LEU A 364 0.43 -5.94 -2.77
N PRO A 365 1.18 -6.84 -2.11
CA PRO A 365 1.08 -7.04 -0.68
C PRO A 365 1.53 -5.77 0.05
N LYS A 366 0.82 -5.41 1.12
CA LYS A 366 1.19 -4.27 1.98
C LYS A 366 2.55 -4.46 2.65
N HIS A 367 2.91 -5.72 2.92
CA HIS A 367 4.19 -6.13 3.48
C HIS A 367 4.74 -7.33 2.72
N ASN A 368 6.05 -7.36 2.49
CA ASN A 368 6.74 -8.48 1.85
C ASN A 368 6.95 -9.65 2.85
N SER A 369 5.86 -10.22 3.39
CA SER A 369 5.88 -11.21 4.48
C SER A 369 6.67 -12.48 4.16
N TYR A 370 6.80 -12.83 2.88
CA TYR A 370 7.46 -14.06 2.41
C TYR A 370 8.75 -13.79 1.61
N GLY A 371 9.21 -12.54 1.59
CA GLY A 371 10.39 -12.11 0.84
C GLY A 371 10.05 -11.25 -0.39
N GLN A 372 11.07 -10.97 -1.19
CA GLN A 372 10.95 -10.15 -2.39
C GLN A 372 10.04 -10.79 -3.44
N TRP A 373 9.60 -10.00 -4.41
CA TRP A 373 8.78 -10.48 -5.51
C TRP A 373 9.42 -11.70 -6.21
N PRO A 374 8.64 -12.74 -6.58
CA PRO A 374 7.19 -12.87 -6.44
C PRO A 374 6.78 -13.63 -5.17
N ALA A 375 7.68 -13.81 -4.19
CA ALA A 375 7.43 -14.66 -3.03
C ALA A 375 6.29 -14.16 -2.15
N SER A 376 6.06 -12.85 -2.11
CA SER A 376 4.93 -12.23 -1.38
C SER A 376 3.68 -11.99 -2.25
N GLY A 377 3.71 -12.40 -3.52
CA GLY A 377 2.57 -12.35 -4.42
C GLY A 377 2.37 -11.01 -5.16
N GLU A 378 1.62 -11.09 -6.27
CA GLU A 378 1.07 -9.97 -7.04
C GLU A 378 -0.25 -10.45 -7.66
N ILE A 379 -1.27 -9.57 -7.71
CA ILE A 379 -2.56 -9.88 -8.30
C ILE A 379 -2.92 -8.81 -9.33
N ASP A 380 -2.95 -9.20 -10.60
CA ASP A 380 -3.30 -8.34 -11.72
C ASP A 380 -4.73 -8.64 -12.15
N LEU A 381 -5.66 -7.74 -11.81
CA LEU A 381 -7.04 -7.84 -12.28
C LEU A 381 -7.08 -7.62 -13.80
N MET A 382 -6.28 -6.68 -14.30
CA MET A 382 -6.20 -6.35 -15.71
C MET A 382 -4.84 -5.74 -16.06
N GLU A 383 -4.20 -6.32 -17.07
CA GLU A 383 -3.16 -5.69 -17.89
C GLU A 383 -3.53 -5.80 -19.37
N SER A 384 -3.13 -4.81 -20.18
CA SER A 384 -3.40 -4.80 -21.61
C SER A 384 -2.38 -3.94 -22.37
N ARG A 385 -2.52 -3.87 -23.69
CA ARG A 385 -1.77 -2.97 -24.58
C ARG A 385 -2.75 -2.06 -25.30
N GLY A 386 -2.50 -0.75 -25.32
CA GLY A 386 -3.37 0.20 -26.02
C GLY A 386 -3.29 0.13 -27.55
N ASN A 387 -2.36 -0.66 -28.11
CA ASN A 387 -2.16 -0.78 -29.55
C ASN A 387 -3.39 -1.35 -30.25
N LYS A 388 -3.81 -0.71 -31.35
CA LYS A 388 -4.83 -1.29 -32.24
C LYS A 388 -4.21 -2.36 -33.14
N ASN A 389 -4.94 -3.46 -33.35
CA ASN A 389 -4.56 -4.53 -34.27
C ASN A 389 -3.19 -5.18 -33.98
N ALA A 390 -2.71 -5.13 -32.73
CA ALA A 390 -1.50 -5.85 -32.36
C ALA A 390 -1.77 -7.36 -32.35
N ARG A 391 -0.82 -8.13 -32.86
CA ARG A 391 -0.91 -9.59 -32.99
C ARG A 391 0.35 -10.25 -32.46
N ASN A 392 0.21 -11.35 -31.74
CA ASN A 392 1.37 -12.17 -31.38
C ASN A 392 1.91 -12.95 -32.59
N SER A 393 3.00 -13.68 -32.41
CA SER A 393 3.61 -14.51 -33.46
C SER A 393 2.69 -15.61 -34.03
N GLN A 394 1.61 -15.96 -33.32
CA GLN A 394 0.60 -16.93 -33.75
C GLN A 394 -0.59 -16.27 -34.48
N GLY A 395 -0.60 -14.94 -34.58
CA GLY A 395 -1.69 -14.17 -35.20
C GLY A 395 -2.89 -13.91 -34.29
N GLU A 396 -2.76 -14.14 -32.98
CA GLU A 396 -3.81 -13.88 -31.98
C GLU A 396 -3.76 -12.41 -31.54
N SER A 397 -4.89 -11.86 -31.12
CA SER A 397 -4.95 -10.47 -30.70
C SER A 397 -4.32 -10.25 -29.33
N ILE A 398 -3.46 -9.22 -29.24
CA ILE A 398 -2.77 -8.80 -28.01
C ILE A 398 -2.90 -7.29 -27.76
N GLY A 399 -3.70 -6.61 -28.59
CA GLY A 399 -3.90 -5.15 -28.54
C GLY A 399 -4.99 -4.75 -27.54
N VAL A 400 -5.60 -3.58 -27.78
CA VAL A 400 -6.61 -2.98 -26.90
C VAL A 400 -7.92 -3.75 -26.84
N ASP A 401 -8.11 -4.72 -27.73
CA ASP A 401 -9.18 -5.71 -27.74
C ASP A 401 -8.84 -6.97 -26.91
N SER A 402 -7.67 -7.03 -26.29
CA SER A 402 -7.19 -8.18 -25.51
C SER A 402 -6.66 -7.74 -24.13
N MET A 403 -6.94 -8.53 -23.11
CA MET A 403 -6.49 -8.29 -21.73
C MET A 403 -5.99 -9.56 -21.08
N GLY A 404 -5.09 -9.41 -20.11
CA GLY A 404 -4.61 -10.46 -19.23
C GLY A 404 -5.07 -10.24 -17.79
N THR A 405 -5.41 -11.33 -17.10
CA THR A 405 -5.53 -11.40 -15.65
C THR A 405 -4.49 -12.40 -15.16
N THR A 406 -3.68 -12.02 -14.19
CA THR A 406 -2.51 -12.79 -13.77
C THR A 406 -2.37 -12.78 -12.26
N MET A 407 -1.84 -13.86 -11.70
CA MET A 407 -1.28 -13.86 -10.35
C MET A 407 0.19 -14.24 -10.44
N HIS A 408 1.09 -13.44 -9.89
CA HIS A 408 2.51 -13.82 -9.77
C HIS A 408 2.80 -14.36 -8.38
N TRP A 409 3.50 -15.49 -8.34
CA TRP A 409 3.86 -16.19 -7.11
C TRP A 409 4.99 -17.15 -7.39
N GLY A 410 5.87 -17.37 -6.42
CA GLY A 410 7.00 -18.28 -6.56
C GLY A 410 8.13 -17.91 -5.61
N PRO A 411 9.10 -18.81 -5.38
CA PRO A 411 10.10 -18.60 -4.34
C PRO A 411 11.04 -17.40 -4.60
N TYR A 412 11.26 -17.01 -5.86
CA TYR A 412 12.11 -15.87 -6.25
C TYR A 412 11.91 -15.55 -7.75
N TRP A 413 12.37 -14.37 -8.22
CA TRP A 413 12.11 -13.83 -9.57
C TRP A 413 12.22 -14.84 -10.75
N PRO A 414 13.33 -15.61 -10.91
CA PRO A 414 13.48 -16.62 -11.94
C PRO A 414 12.47 -17.77 -11.93
N VAL A 415 11.85 -18.05 -10.78
CA VAL A 415 10.93 -19.18 -10.59
C VAL A 415 9.57 -18.62 -10.23
N ASN A 416 8.89 -18.11 -11.26
CA ASN A 416 7.55 -17.55 -11.16
C ASN A 416 6.52 -18.52 -11.74
N GLY A 417 5.50 -18.85 -10.96
CA GLY A 417 4.41 -19.77 -11.30
C GLY A 417 3.26 -19.16 -12.10
N TYR A 418 3.36 -17.88 -12.47
CA TYR A 418 2.25 -17.10 -13.06
C TYR A 418 1.54 -17.76 -14.25
N ALA A 419 2.25 -18.52 -15.08
CA ALA A 419 1.67 -19.20 -16.24
C ALA A 419 0.55 -20.19 -15.87
N LYS A 420 0.53 -20.69 -14.64
CA LYS A 420 -0.53 -21.57 -14.11
C LYS A 420 -1.76 -20.81 -13.62
N THR A 421 -1.66 -19.49 -13.50
CA THR A 421 -2.69 -18.59 -12.95
C THR A 421 -2.81 -17.34 -13.82
N HIS A 422 -2.87 -17.56 -15.13
CA HIS A 422 -3.05 -16.52 -16.13
C HIS A 422 -4.19 -16.88 -17.06
N VAL A 423 -5.01 -15.89 -17.41
CA VAL A 423 -5.98 -16.00 -18.49
C VAL A 423 -5.92 -14.77 -19.38
N THR A 424 -6.05 -14.98 -20.69
CA THR A 424 -6.26 -13.90 -21.67
C THR A 424 -7.72 -13.90 -22.11
N LYS A 425 -8.33 -12.71 -22.21
CA LYS A 425 -9.65 -12.52 -22.81
C LYS A 425 -9.56 -11.51 -23.94
N THR A 426 -10.16 -11.86 -25.08
CA THR A 426 -10.20 -11.02 -26.28
C THR A 426 -11.64 -10.79 -26.70
N LEU A 427 -11.98 -9.53 -26.97
CA LEU A 427 -13.28 -9.14 -27.51
C LEU A 427 -13.30 -9.29 -29.03
N SER A 428 -14.49 -9.54 -29.59
CA SER A 428 -14.70 -9.66 -31.02
C SER A 428 -15.53 -8.49 -31.53
N GLY A 429 -14.97 -7.70 -32.45
CA GLY A 429 -15.67 -6.58 -33.09
C GLY A 429 -15.77 -5.30 -32.27
N GLU A 430 -15.30 -5.30 -31.01
CA GLU A 430 -15.15 -4.13 -30.14
C GLU A 430 -13.80 -4.21 -29.41
N THR A 431 -13.43 -3.14 -28.70
CA THR A 431 -12.22 -3.06 -27.87
C THR A 431 -12.55 -2.66 -26.44
N PHE A 432 -11.65 -2.95 -25.50
CA PHE A 432 -11.79 -2.50 -24.11
C PHE A 432 -11.64 -0.96 -23.95
N GLY A 433 -11.29 -0.25 -25.02
CA GLY A 433 -11.28 1.21 -25.08
C GLY A 433 -12.60 1.84 -25.54
N ASP A 434 -13.57 1.05 -26.00
CA ASP A 434 -14.83 1.57 -26.58
C ASP A 434 -15.84 1.99 -25.51
N ARG A 435 -15.83 1.30 -24.35
CA ARG A 435 -16.76 1.53 -23.23
C ARG A 435 -16.15 1.14 -21.89
N PHE A 436 -16.85 1.48 -20.81
CA PHE A 436 -16.47 0.98 -19.49
C PHE A 436 -16.79 -0.52 -19.36
N HIS A 437 -15.88 -1.23 -18.71
CA HIS A 437 -15.99 -2.63 -18.30
C HIS A 437 -15.75 -2.75 -16.80
N LYS A 438 -16.24 -3.84 -16.21
CA LYS A 438 -15.99 -4.17 -14.80
C LYS A 438 -14.97 -5.30 -14.70
N TRP A 439 -13.90 -5.07 -13.96
CA TRP A 439 -12.96 -6.11 -13.55
C TRP A 439 -13.17 -6.41 -12.08
N GLY A 440 -13.42 -7.69 -11.77
CA GLY A 440 -13.75 -8.14 -10.43
C GLY A 440 -12.81 -9.23 -9.94
N LEU A 441 -12.62 -9.27 -8.63
CA LEU A 441 -12.00 -10.39 -7.92
C LEU A 441 -12.83 -10.68 -6.68
N GLU A 442 -13.25 -11.92 -6.53
CA GLU A 442 -13.73 -12.51 -5.29
C GLU A 442 -12.63 -13.36 -4.67
N TRP A 443 -12.21 -13.01 -3.47
CA TRP A 443 -11.07 -13.61 -2.79
C TRP A 443 -11.52 -14.11 -1.42
N THR A 444 -11.48 -15.43 -1.26
CA THR A 444 -11.86 -16.09 -0.01
C THR A 444 -10.62 -16.66 0.68
N GLU A 445 -10.78 -17.30 1.82
CA GLU A 445 -9.72 -18.09 2.44
C GLU A 445 -9.36 -19.37 1.65
N ASN A 446 -10.17 -19.73 0.64
CA ASN A 446 -10.06 -20.98 -0.09
C ASN A 446 -9.62 -20.83 -1.55
N ASP A 447 -10.06 -19.77 -2.22
CA ASP A 447 -9.85 -19.56 -3.64
C ASP A 447 -9.93 -18.07 -4.04
N LEU A 448 -9.47 -17.78 -5.26
CA LEU A 448 -9.61 -16.50 -5.92
C LEU A 448 -10.37 -16.70 -7.23
N THR A 449 -11.44 -15.94 -7.44
CA THR A 449 -12.27 -16.00 -8.65
C THR A 449 -12.33 -14.62 -9.30
N PHE A 450 -11.92 -14.53 -10.56
CA PHE A 450 -11.83 -13.29 -11.33
C PHE A 450 -13.01 -13.17 -12.29
N TYR A 451 -13.45 -11.92 -12.49
CA TYR A 451 -14.61 -11.58 -13.29
C TYR A 451 -14.30 -10.48 -14.30
N LEU A 452 -14.92 -10.58 -15.47
CA LEU A 452 -15.02 -9.50 -16.46
C LEU A 452 -16.49 -9.31 -16.81
N ASP A 453 -17.02 -8.09 -16.64
CA ASP A 453 -18.43 -7.76 -16.88
C ASP A 453 -19.39 -8.76 -16.21
N ASP A 454 -19.15 -9.04 -14.93
CA ASP A 454 -19.91 -9.99 -14.10
C ASP A 454 -19.84 -11.47 -14.57
N GLN A 455 -18.99 -11.80 -15.56
CA GLN A 455 -18.72 -13.17 -16.00
C GLN A 455 -17.42 -13.71 -15.40
N GLU A 456 -17.45 -14.90 -14.82
CA GLU A 456 -16.25 -15.59 -14.34
C GLU A 456 -15.30 -15.88 -15.51
N ILE A 457 -14.03 -15.49 -15.35
CA ILE A 457 -12.99 -15.69 -16.39
C ILE A 457 -11.87 -16.63 -15.95
N MET A 458 -11.61 -16.73 -14.65
CA MET A 458 -10.58 -17.58 -14.06
C MET A 458 -10.92 -17.84 -12.60
N LYS A 459 -10.76 -19.09 -12.16
CA LYS A 459 -10.82 -19.48 -10.75
C LYS A 459 -9.54 -20.22 -10.36
N VAL A 460 -8.95 -19.83 -9.25
CA VAL A 460 -7.70 -20.37 -8.72
C VAL A 460 -7.95 -20.96 -7.34
N ASP A 461 -7.96 -22.29 -7.26
CA ASP A 461 -7.84 -23.05 -6.01
C ASP A 461 -6.54 -23.86 -6.08
N PRO A 462 -5.54 -23.57 -5.22
CA PRO A 462 -4.28 -24.29 -5.26
C PRO A 462 -4.37 -25.71 -4.66
N GLY A 463 -5.53 -26.11 -4.13
CA GLY A 463 -5.73 -27.39 -3.45
C GLY A 463 -5.03 -27.47 -2.08
N PRO A 464 -5.06 -28.64 -1.42
CA PRO A 464 -4.51 -28.81 -0.07
C PRO A 464 -3.00 -28.55 0.03
N GLY A 465 -2.24 -28.77 -1.05
CA GLY A 465 -0.80 -28.53 -1.10
C GLY A 465 -0.40 -27.06 -1.27
N GLY A 466 -1.39 -26.17 -1.42
CA GLY A 466 -1.18 -24.75 -1.63
C GLY A 466 -0.41 -24.42 -2.90
N PHE A 467 -0.02 -23.15 -3.05
CA PHE A 467 0.67 -22.69 -4.25
C PHE A 467 2.01 -23.39 -4.45
N TRP A 468 2.68 -23.85 -3.38
CA TRP A 468 3.93 -24.59 -3.50
C TRP A 468 3.79 -25.87 -4.35
N GLU A 469 2.74 -26.66 -4.09
CA GLU A 469 2.47 -27.88 -4.85
C GLU A 469 1.92 -27.56 -6.25
N LEU A 470 1.01 -26.57 -6.36
CA LEU A 470 0.49 -26.13 -7.66
C LEU A 470 1.64 -25.74 -8.61
N GLY A 471 2.68 -25.09 -8.10
CA GLY A 471 3.85 -24.64 -8.85
C GLY A 471 4.87 -25.72 -9.15
N GLU A 472 4.72 -26.91 -8.56
CA GLU A 472 5.67 -28.02 -8.67
C GLU A 472 7.11 -27.63 -8.26
N PHE A 473 7.25 -26.66 -7.35
CA PHE A 473 8.56 -26.06 -7.04
C PHE A 473 9.53 -26.98 -6.30
N SER A 474 9.03 -28.06 -5.70
CA SER A 474 9.85 -29.12 -5.12
C SER A 474 10.70 -29.86 -6.18
N GLN A 475 10.32 -29.79 -7.45
CA GLN A 475 10.97 -30.48 -8.57
C GLN A 475 11.90 -29.56 -9.39
N THR A 476 11.89 -28.25 -9.12
CA THR A 476 12.71 -27.29 -9.86
C THR A 476 14.19 -27.48 -9.50
N GLN A 477 15.00 -27.93 -10.48
CA GLN A 477 16.42 -28.19 -10.26
C GLN A 477 17.24 -26.89 -10.19
N GLY A 478 17.88 -26.64 -9.05
CA GLY A 478 18.80 -25.53 -8.82
C GLY A 478 18.74 -25.08 -7.35
N ALA A 479 19.89 -25.10 -6.66
CA ALA A 479 20.13 -24.67 -5.27
C ALA A 479 18.91 -24.69 -4.32
N ALA A 480 18.72 -25.80 -3.58
CA ALA A 480 17.86 -25.93 -2.38
C ALA A 480 16.74 -24.88 -2.28
N THR A 481 15.78 -24.92 -3.22
CA THR A 481 14.68 -23.96 -3.26
C THR A 481 13.85 -24.12 -1.98
N HIS A 482 14.09 -23.21 -1.03
CA HIS A 482 13.39 -23.17 0.23
C HIS A 482 11.95 -22.75 -0.03
N ASN A 483 10.97 -23.45 0.54
CA ASN A 483 9.59 -23.03 0.46
C ASN A 483 9.38 -21.81 1.36
N PRO A 484 9.17 -20.60 0.80
CA PRO A 484 8.97 -19.40 1.61
C PRO A 484 7.66 -19.43 2.41
N TRP A 485 6.72 -20.29 2.02
CA TRP A 485 5.38 -20.39 2.61
C TRP A 485 5.24 -21.53 3.62
N GLN A 486 6.30 -22.28 3.92
CA GLN A 486 6.23 -23.48 4.76
C GLN A 486 5.72 -23.24 6.19
N TYR A 487 5.79 -21.99 6.66
CA TYR A 487 5.36 -21.58 8.00
C TYR A 487 3.97 -20.91 7.98
N SER A 488 3.34 -20.78 6.81
CA SER A 488 1.95 -20.35 6.74
C SER A 488 1.02 -21.53 6.96
N ASP A 489 -0.01 -21.32 7.76
CA ASP A 489 -1.12 -22.28 7.94
C ASP A 489 -2.17 -22.15 6.82
N SER A 490 -2.02 -21.19 5.90
CA SER A 490 -2.95 -20.95 4.79
C SER A 490 -2.49 -21.62 3.51
N LYS A 491 -3.39 -22.40 2.88
CA LYS A 491 -3.15 -22.92 1.53
C LYS A 491 -3.04 -21.82 0.47
N LEU A 492 -3.51 -20.61 0.78
CA LEU A 492 -3.47 -19.48 -0.14
C LEU A 492 -2.18 -18.67 -0.07
N ALA A 493 -1.24 -18.95 0.84
CA ALA A 493 0.06 -18.27 0.83
C ALA A 493 0.69 -18.32 -0.58
N PRO A 494 1.09 -17.17 -1.17
CA PRO A 494 1.30 -15.87 -0.51
C PRO A 494 0.10 -14.91 -0.45
N PHE A 495 -1.05 -15.29 -0.99
CA PHE A 495 -2.29 -14.51 -1.05
C PHE A 495 -3.13 -14.66 0.23
N ASP A 496 -2.47 -14.58 1.39
CA ASP A 496 -3.05 -14.70 2.72
C ASP A 496 -2.70 -13.51 3.65
N HIS A 497 -2.19 -12.43 3.07
CA HIS A 497 -1.95 -11.11 3.70
C HIS A 497 -2.76 -9.99 3.05
N GLU A 498 -2.71 -8.77 3.59
CA GLU A 498 -3.39 -7.61 3.00
C GLU A 498 -2.67 -7.14 1.73
N PHE A 499 -3.44 -6.80 0.70
CA PHE A 499 -2.95 -6.22 -0.56
C PHE A 499 -3.56 -4.83 -0.78
N TYR A 500 -2.75 -3.90 -1.30
CA TYR A 500 -3.17 -2.54 -1.65
C TYR A 500 -3.41 -2.42 -3.15
N ILE A 501 -4.23 -1.45 -3.56
CA ILE A 501 -4.65 -1.25 -4.95
C ILE A 501 -3.66 -0.33 -5.66
N ILE A 502 -3.37 -0.64 -6.93
CA ILE A 502 -2.52 0.13 -7.83
C ILE A 502 -3.24 0.36 -9.15
N LEU A 503 -3.19 1.60 -9.62
CA LEU A 503 -3.67 2.02 -10.94
C LEU A 503 -2.53 2.73 -11.66
N ASN A 504 -2.18 2.31 -12.87
CA ASN A 504 -1.20 3.05 -13.66
C ASN A 504 -1.43 2.92 -15.16
N LEU A 505 -0.71 3.79 -15.86
CA LEU A 505 -0.50 3.68 -17.30
C LEU A 505 0.99 3.77 -17.60
N ALA A 506 1.63 2.63 -17.85
CA ALA A 506 2.99 2.57 -18.34
C ALA A 506 3.04 2.87 -19.86
N VAL A 507 4.24 3.14 -20.37
CA VAL A 507 4.52 3.37 -21.79
C VAL A 507 5.76 2.58 -22.19
N GLY A 508 5.62 1.68 -23.16
CA GLY A 508 6.72 0.86 -23.67
C GLY A 508 7.41 0.02 -22.58
N GLY A 509 8.66 -0.36 -22.83
CA GLY A 509 9.45 -1.20 -21.94
C GLY A 509 10.31 -2.19 -22.72
N THR A 510 11.36 -2.72 -22.09
CA THR A 510 12.30 -3.68 -22.71
C THR A 510 12.21 -5.08 -22.12
N ASN A 511 11.26 -5.31 -21.22
CA ASN A 511 11.09 -6.58 -20.49
C ASN A 511 10.44 -7.71 -21.31
N GLY A 512 10.06 -7.46 -22.57
CA GLY A 512 9.39 -8.43 -23.43
C GLY A 512 7.87 -8.32 -23.46
N PHE A 513 7.24 -7.43 -22.66
CA PHE A 513 5.78 -7.24 -22.70
C PHE A 513 5.31 -6.80 -24.09
N PHE A 514 6.07 -5.92 -24.74
CA PHE A 514 6.01 -5.72 -26.19
C PHE A 514 7.07 -6.60 -26.82
N SER A 515 6.72 -7.76 -27.37
CA SER A 515 7.73 -8.71 -27.89
C SER A 515 8.31 -8.21 -29.21
N ASP A 516 9.57 -8.56 -29.48
CA ASP A 516 10.22 -8.32 -30.79
C ASP A 516 9.65 -9.25 -31.87
N GLN A 517 8.89 -10.29 -31.48
CA GLN A 517 8.24 -11.25 -32.38
C GLN A 517 6.78 -10.91 -32.71
N ASP A 518 6.22 -9.89 -32.04
CA ASP A 518 4.85 -9.47 -32.24
C ASP A 518 4.72 -8.53 -33.44
N THR A 519 3.55 -8.52 -34.06
CA THR A 519 3.22 -7.61 -35.15
C THR A 519 2.38 -6.45 -34.62
N PHE A 520 2.83 -5.23 -34.86
CA PHE A 520 2.13 -4.00 -34.53
C PHE A 520 1.83 -3.22 -35.81
N ALA A 521 0.67 -2.56 -35.89
CA ALA A 521 0.25 -1.84 -37.10
C ALA A 521 1.29 -0.78 -37.55
N SER A 522 1.88 -0.08 -36.58
CA SER A 522 2.93 0.90 -36.83
C SER A 522 4.31 0.26 -36.97
N GLY A 523 4.51 -1.00 -36.56
CA GLY A 523 5.82 -1.63 -36.36
C GLY A 523 6.49 -1.17 -35.05
N LYS A 524 7.19 -2.07 -34.35
CA LYS A 524 7.88 -1.74 -33.10
C LYS A 524 9.19 -0.97 -33.36
N PRO A 525 9.40 0.23 -32.77
CA PRO A 525 10.56 1.05 -33.10
C PRO A 525 11.83 0.74 -32.28
N TRP A 526 11.76 -0.13 -31.27
CA TRP A 526 12.90 -0.55 -30.47
C TRP A 526 12.99 -2.08 -30.40
N SER A 527 14.20 -2.60 -30.16
CA SER A 527 14.39 -3.99 -29.71
C SER A 527 14.49 -4.03 -28.19
N ASN A 528 14.02 -5.12 -27.58
CA ASN A 528 14.16 -5.36 -26.14
C ASN A 528 15.62 -5.50 -25.68
N GLU A 529 16.55 -5.75 -26.60
CA GLU A 529 17.99 -5.84 -26.31
C GLU A 529 18.74 -4.53 -26.62
N SER A 530 18.05 -3.48 -27.12
CA SER A 530 18.71 -2.24 -27.53
C SER A 530 19.24 -1.47 -26.31
N PRO A 531 20.56 -1.16 -26.24
CA PRO A 531 21.10 -0.31 -25.20
C PRO A 531 20.63 1.15 -25.32
N THR A 532 20.00 1.50 -26.45
CA THR A 532 19.47 2.84 -26.75
C THR A 532 17.96 2.85 -26.94
N ALA A 533 17.22 1.86 -26.41
CA ALA A 533 15.77 1.70 -26.63
C ALA A 533 14.96 2.99 -26.38
N PHE A 534 15.32 3.77 -25.35
CA PHE A 534 14.67 5.05 -25.02
C PHE A 534 14.84 6.08 -26.16
N LYS A 535 16.03 6.12 -26.77
CA LYS A 535 16.33 6.97 -27.92
C LYS A 535 15.61 6.45 -29.16
N ASP A 536 15.65 5.14 -29.42
CA ASP A 536 15.01 4.53 -30.60
C ASP A 536 13.50 4.79 -30.59
N PHE A 537 12.86 4.60 -29.43
CA PHE A 537 11.47 4.97 -29.19
C PHE A 537 11.20 6.45 -29.47
N TRP A 538 12.02 7.36 -28.94
CA TRP A 538 11.85 8.80 -29.16
C TRP A 538 12.05 9.22 -30.62
N MET A 539 13.03 8.67 -31.31
CA MET A 539 13.29 9.00 -32.72
C MET A 539 12.13 8.58 -33.63
N ALA A 540 11.36 7.58 -33.21
CA ALA A 540 10.13 7.16 -33.86
C ALA A 540 8.87 7.93 -33.41
N LYS A 541 8.97 9.03 -32.63
CA LYS A 541 7.81 9.77 -32.10
C LYS A 541 6.73 10.06 -33.14
N ASN A 542 7.11 10.49 -34.33
CA ASN A 542 6.17 10.84 -35.39
C ASN A 542 5.37 9.65 -35.94
N GLN A 543 5.82 8.42 -35.68
CA GLN A 543 5.14 7.19 -36.05
C GLN A 543 4.04 6.83 -35.03
N TRP A 544 4.31 6.99 -33.73
CA TRP A 544 3.41 6.48 -32.68
C TRP A 544 2.63 7.57 -31.93
N TYR A 545 3.20 8.75 -31.70
CA TYR A 545 2.53 9.80 -30.91
C TYR A 545 1.20 10.28 -31.51
N PRO A 546 1.02 10.36 -32.85
CA PRO A 546 -0.27 10.69 -33.43
C PRO A 546 -1.40 9.72 -33.04
N THR A 547 -1.07 8.47 -32.68
CA THR A 547 -2.07 7.48 -32.25
C THR A 547 -2.67 7.79 -30.87
N TRP A 548 -2.02 8.64 -30.08
CA TRP A 548 -2.51 9.08 -28.77
C TRP A 548 -3.54 10.21 -28.88
N ASN A 549 -3.75 10.76 -30.08
CA ASN A 549 -4.75 11.79 -30.34
C ASN A 549 -4.65 13.00 -29.40
N ALA A 550 -3.44 13.46 -29.05
CA ALA A 550 -3.22 14.48 -28.02
C ALA A 550 -4.03 15.79 -28.24
N ASP A 551 -4.24 16.17 -29.51
CA ASP A 551 -4.99 17.38 -29.89
C ASP A 551 -6.52 17.17 -30.00
N VAL A 552 -7.00 15.93 -29.90
CA VAL A 552 -8.42 15.57 -29.98
C VAL A 552 -8.91 15.14 -28.61
N ASN A 553 -10.02 15.72 -28.14
CA ASN A 553 -10.58 15.42 -26.82
C ASN A 553 -9.52 15.44 -25.70
N ASN A 554 -8.57 16.39 -25.76
CA ASN A 554 -7.47 16.51 -24.80
C ASN A 554 -6.61 15.23 -24.66
N GLY A 555 -6.54 14.37 -25.67
CA GLY A 555 -5.79 13.11 -25.64
C GLY A 555 -6.33 12.06 -24.67
N GLU A 556 -7.60 12.18 -24.26
CA GLU A 556 -8.18 11.31 -23.24
C GLU A 556 -8.52 9.91 -23.73
N ASP A 557 -8.57 9.69 -25.05
CA ASP A 557 -8.68 8.35 -25.62
C ASP A 557 -7.44 7.52 -25.29
N ALA A 558 -6.29 8.17 -25.07
CA ALA A 558 -5.05 7.55 -24.61
C ALA A 558 -4.93 7.47 -23.08
N ALA A 559 -5.96 7.86 -22.33
CA ALA A 559 -5.95 7.79 -20.87
C ALA A 559 -6.64 6.50 -20.36
N LEU A 560 -6.08 5.89 -19.32
CA LEU A 560 -6.83 4.94 -18.51
C LEU A 560 -7.90 5.72 -17.74
N GLN A 561 -9.17 5.35 -17.91
CA GLN A 561 -10.30 6.04 -17.30
C GLN A 561 -10.93 5.13 -16.26
N VAL A 562 -10.89 5.51 -14.98
CA VAL A 562 -11.46 4.71 -13.88
C VAL A 562 -12.64 5.45 -13.29
N LYS A 563 -13.78 4.79 -13.21
CA LYS A 563 -15.07 5.40 -12.85
C LYS A 563 -15.54 5.01 -11.46
N THR A 564 -15.39 3.75 -11.07
CA THR A 564 -15.68 3.33 -9.69
C THR A 564 -14.71 2.26 -9.22
N ILE A 565 -14.42 2.25 -7.93
CA ILE A 565 -13.79 1.12 -7.24
C ILE A 565 -14.60 0.83 -5.99
N ARG A 566 -14.96 -0.43 -5.79
CA ARG A 566 -15.67 -0.88 -4.60
C ARG A 566 -15.01 -2.11 -4.04
N VAL A 567 -14.87 -2.16 -2.72
CA VAL A 567 -14.37 -3.34 -2.00
C VAL A 567 -15.35 -3.71 -0.91
N TRP A 568 -15.78 -4.96 -0.92
CA TRP A 568 -16.63 -5.55 0.11
C TRP A 568 -15.85 -6.59 0.91
N LYS A 569 -16.14 -6.70 2.19
CA LYS A 569 -15.64 -7.76 3.07
C LYS A 569 -16.79 -8.72 3.41
N TYR A 570 -16.46 -9.99 3.51
CA TYR A 570 -17.39 -11.08 3.82
C TYR A 570 -17.39 -11.44 5.30
#